data_AF-A0A1C0YE74-F1
#
_entry.id   AF-A0A1C0YE74-F1
#
_cell.length_a   1.000
_cell.length_b   1.000
_cell.length_c   1.000
_cell.angle_alpha   90.00
_cell.angle_beta   90.00
_cell.angle_gamma   90.00
#
_symmetry.space_group_name_H-M   'P 1'
#
loop_
_entity.id
_entity.type
_entity.pdbx_description
1 polymer ?
#
loop_
_entity_poly.entity_id
_entity_poly.type
_entity_poly.pdbx_seq_one_letter_code
_entity_poly.pdbx_strand_id
1 'polypeptide(L)'
;MIFISGGVRSGKSAFAETCAQSLAERYQQPLIYAATAVAFDEEMQQRIQRHQYDRATHQWQTIEVPYHLQPLYDVDGIILLECVTTWVSNILYKYPTTWHDYIEQFKKLCLHKKETLIIVSNELLHEVPSKYAETEQYRQILGKLHQWLVQESDAAYACTFGHIHQWKGAPTCKDFC
;
A
#
# COMPACT_ATOMS: atom_id res chain seq x y z
N MET A 1 -10.19 7.14 1.12
CA MET A 1 -9.16 6.11 0.84
C MET A 1 -9.04 5.85 -0.66
N ILE A 2 -7.82 5.69 -1.18
CA ILE A 2 -7.53 5.28 -2.58
C ILE A 2 -6.78 3.94 -2.54
N PHE A 3 -7.23 2.98 -3.35
CA PHE A 3 -6.54 1.69 -3.48
C PHE A 3 -5.88 1.56 -4.85
N ILE A 4 -4.62 1.12 -4.88
CA ILE A 4 -3.82 0.95 -6.10
C ILE A 4 -3.21 -0.45 -6.08
N SER A 5 -3.58 -1.28 -7.06
CA SER A 5 -3.01 -2.62 -7.24
C SER A 5 -2.27 -2.77 -8.57
N GLY A 6 -1.51 -3.85 -8.71
CA GLY A 6 -0.86 -4.22 -9.97
C GLY A 6 0.32 -5.15 -9.78
N GLY A 7 0.83 -5.71 -10.88
CA GLY A 7 1.97 -6.62 -10.85
C GLY A 7 3.26 -6.00 -10.29
N VAL A 8 4.23 -6.83 -9.96
CA VAL A 8 5.58 -6.38 -9.62
C VAL A 8 6.17 -5.60 -10.81
N ARG A 9 6.80 -4.45 -10.55
CA ARG A 9 7.37 -3.55 -11.58
C ARG A 9 6.37 -3.03 -12.62
N SER A 10 5.07 -3.04 -12.30
CA SER A 10 4.06 -2.51 -13.22
C SER A 10 4.06 -0.99 -13.35
N GLY A 11 4.70 -0.25 -12.44
CA GLY A 11 4.65 1.22 -12.37
C GLY A 11 3.72 1.77 -11.29
N LYS A 12 3.02 0.91 -10.54
CA LYS A 12 2.05 1.34 -9.50
C LYS A 12 2.62 2.23 -8.40
N SER A 13 3.86 1.98 -7.96
CA SER A 13 4.50 2.75 -6.90
C SER A 13 4.74 4.19 -7.35
N ALA A 14 5.29 4.38 -8.57
CA ALA A 14 5.50 5.70 -9.15
C ALA A 14 4.16 6.45 -9.32
N PHE A 15 3.13 5.78 -9.82
CA PHE A 15 1.79 6.37 -9.91
C PHE A 15 1.22 6.75 -8.53
N ALA A 16 1.40 5.92 -7.51
CA ALA A 16 0.93 6.19 -6.16
C ALA A 16 1.66 7.38 -5.53
N GLU A 17 2.98 7.48 -5.72
CA GLU A 17 3.80 8.61 -5.28
C GLU A 17 3.38 9.92 -5.98
N THR A 18 3.21 9.91 -7.31
CA THR A 18 2.72 11.07 -8.05
C THR A 18 1.34 11.49 -7.56
N CYS A 19 0.40 10.55 -7.38
CA CYS A 19 -0.93 10.90 -6.87
C CYS A 19 -0.85 11.47 -5.45
N ALA A 20 -0.01 10.92 -4.57
CA ALA A 20 0.20 11.45 -3.23
C ALA A 20 0.73 12.90 -3.28
N GLN A 21 1.75 13.16 -4.10
CA GLN A 21 2.36 14.48 -4.28
C GLN A 21 1.35 15.50 -4.79
N SER A 22 0.58 15.17 -5.82
CA SER A 22 -0.44 16.08 -6.37
C SER A 22 -1.52 16.42 -5.34
N LEU A 23 -1.96 15.45 -4.53
CA LEU A 23 -2.94 15.70 -3.47
C LEU A 23 -2.33 16.53 -2.34
N ALA A 24 -1.08 16.26 -1.97
CA ALA A 24 -0.37 17.02 -0.94
C ALA A 24 -0.19 18.48 -1.35
N GLU A 25 0.18 18.75 -2.59
CA GLU A 25 0.27 20.11 -3.14
C GLU A 25 -1.11 20.79 -3.17
N ARG A 26 -2.12 20.11 -3.71
CA ARG A 26 -3.49 20.65 -3.83
C ARG A 26 -4.10 21.03 -2.48
N TYR A 27 -3.89 20.21 -1.46
CA TYR A 27 -4.47 20.42 -0.13
C TYR A 27 -3.51 21.06 0.87
N GLN A 28 -2.28 21.37 0.45
CA GLN A 28 -1.21 21.91 1.30
C GLN A 28 -0.98 21.06 2.56
N GLN A 29 -0.91 19.74 2.37
CA GLN A 29 -0.74 18.75 3.44
C GLN A 29 0.63 18.05 3.36
N PRO A 30 1.19 17.60 4.49
CA PRO A 30 2.46 16.87 4.49
C PRO A 30 2.34 15.52 3.79
N LEU A 31 3.45 15.04 3.22
CA LEU A 31 3.58 13.72 2.60
C LEU A 31 4.15 12.71 3.60
N ILE A 32 3.40 11.63 3.82
CA ILE A 32 3.77 10.58 4.77
C ILE A 32 3.92 9.25 4.03
N TYR A 33 5.09 8.63 4.12
CA TYR A 33 5.35 7.31 3.57
C TYR A 33 5.34 6.26 4.68
N ALA A 34 4.34 5.40 4.69
CA ALA A 34 4.21 4.29 5.63
C ALA A 34 4.90 3.03 5.04
N ALA A 35 6.15 2.83 5.43
CA ALA A 35 7.00 1.74 4.92
C ALA A 35 6.71 0.43 5.64
N THR A 36 6.25 -0.58 4.90
CA THR A 36 5.96 -1.92 5.46
C THR A 36 7.07 -2.94 5.22
N ALA A 37 8.03 -2.63 4.35
CA ALA A 37 9.14 -3.52 4.04
C ALA A 37 10.11 -3.64 5.22
N VAL A 38 10.65 -4.84 5.41
CA VAL A 38 11.75 -5.11 6.34
C VAL A 38 12.96 -5.54 5.52
N ALA A 39 14.07 -4.82 5.62
CA ALA A 39 15.25 -5.09 4.83
C ALA A 39 15.99 -6.35 5.32
N PHE A 40 15.64 -7.51 4.75
CA PHE A 40 16.28 -8.79 5.11
C PHE A 40 17.50 -9.13 4.24
N ASP A 41 17.63 -8.52 3.06
CA ASP A 41 18.72 -8.76 2.12
C ASP A 41 19.30 -7.46 1.54
N GLU A 42 20.51 -7.54 0.97
CA GLU A 42 21.24 -6.39 0.41
C GLU A 42 20.53 -5.74 -0.77
N GLU A 43 19.80 -6.51 -1.60
CA GLU A 43 19.03 -5.97 -2.72
C GLU A 43 17.88 -5.08 -2.21
N MET A 44 17.17 -5.55 -1.19
CA MET A 44 16.10 -4.80 -0.54
C MET A 44 16.65 -3.57 0.19
N GLN A 45 17.83 -3.67 0.82
CA GLN A 45 18.50 -2.51 1.41
C GLN A 45 18.85 -1.44 0.36
N GLN A 46 19.47 -1.82 -0.75
CA GLN A 46 19.80 -0.89 -1.83
C GLN A 46 18.54 -0.25 -2.43
N ARG A 47 17.47 -1.02 -2.59
CA ARG A 47 16.18 -0.49 -3.05
C ARG A 47 15.59 0.49 -2.06
N ILE A 48 15.60 0.19 -0.76
CA ILE A 48 15.11 1.10 0.29
C ILE A 48 15.91 2.40 0.28
N GLN A 49 17.25 2.33 0.18
CA GLN A 49 18.12 3.51 0.13
C GLN A 49 17.80 4.40 -1.09
N ARG A 50 17.65 3.80 -2.28
CA ARG A 50 17.27 4.55 -3.48
C ARG A 50 15.92 5.23 -3.31
N HIS A 51 14.92 4.51 -2.80
CA HIS A 51 13.60 5.09 -2.54
C HIS A 51 13.64 6.18 -1.46
N GLN A 52 14.47 6.05 -0.43
CA GLN A 52 14.66 7.11 0.58
C GLN A 52 15.29 8.35 -0.04
N TYR A 53 16.27 8.20 -0.93
CA TYR A 53 16.88 9.31 -1.66
C TYR A 53 15.87 10.02 -2.57
N ASP A 54 15.11 9.27 -3.36
CA ASP A 54 14.07 9.81 -4.25
C ASP A 54 12.96 10.53 -3.45
N ARG A 55 12.67 10.07 -2.23
CA ARG A 55 11.73 10.70 -1.30
C ARG A 55 12.29 11.95 -0.61
N ALA A 56 13.59 12.01 -0.32
CA ALA A 56 14.21 13.16 0.33
C ALA A 56 14.06 14.45 -0.50
N THR A 57 13.99 14.33 -1.84
CA THR A 57 13.79 15.46 -2.74
C THR A 57 12.37 16.06 -2.69
N HIS A 58 11.39 15.31 -2.18
CA HIS A 58 9.98 15.71 -2.10
C HIS A 58 9.47 15.86 -0.66
N GLN A 59 10.38 16.01 0.32
CA GLN A 59 10.05 16.26 1.73
C GLN A 59 9.14 15.20 2.39
N TRP A 60 9.22 13.95 1.98
CA TRP A 60 8.46 12.88 2.63
C TRP A 60 8.93 12.64 4.06
N GLN A 61 7.99 12.54 4.98
CA GLN A 61 8.23 11.91 6.28
C GLN A 61 8.00 10.40 6.16
N THR A 62 9.02 9.60 6.44
CA THR A 62 8.89 8.13 6.43
C THR A 62 8.60 7.62 7.83
N ILE A 63 7.61 6.73 7.95
CA ILE A 63 7.26 6.02 9.18
C ILE A 63 7.34 4.52 8.88
N GLU A 64 8.22 3.81 9.58
CA GLU A 64 8.35 2.37 9.43
C GLU A 64 7.26 1.66 10.24
N VAL A 65 6.41 0.89 9.55
CA VAL A 65 5.28 0.17 10.11
C VAL A 65 5.21 -1.27 9.58
N PRO A 66 6.28 -2.08 9.77
CA PRO A 66 6.34 -3.43 9.19
C PRO A 66 5.31 -4.41 9.77
N TYR A 67 4.75 -4.09 10.94
CA TYR A 67 3.76 -4.92 11.63
C TYR A 67 2.62 -4.07 12.23
N HIS A 68 2.98 -3.07 13.04
CA HIS A 68 2.05 -2.28 13.84
C HIS A 68 1.74 -0.97 13.12
N LEU A 69 0.47 -0.77 12.76
CA LEU A 69 0.01 0.43 12.03
C LEU A 69 -0.51 1.53 12.98
N GLN A 70 -0.43 1.31 14.30
CA GLN A 70 -0.77 2.27 15.35
C GLN A 70 -0.14 3.66 15.12
N PRO A 71 1.14 3.77 14.71
CA PRO A 71 1.74 5.08 14.44
C PRO A 71 1.00 5.92 13.40
N LEU A 72 0.18 5.30 12.53
CA LEU A 72 -0.56 6.01 11.49
C LEU A 72 -1.86 6.64 12.00
N TYR A 73 -2.36 6.30 13.19
CA TYR A 73 -3.63 6.83 13.69
C TYR A 73 -3.56 8.35 13.90
N ASP A 74 -2.48 8.83 14.51
CA ASP A 74 -2.33 10.23 14.92
C ASP A 74 -1.53 11.08 13.93
N VAL A 75 -1.25 10.55 12.74
CA VAL A 75 -0.45 11.24 11.72
C VAL A 75 -1.33 11.99 10.74
N ASP A 76 -1.14 13.30 10.66
CA ASP A 76 -1.81 14.14 9.68
C ASP A 76 -1.06 14.16 8.35
N GLY A 77 -1.78 14.20 7.22
CA GLY A 77 -1.19 14.34 5.89
C GLY A 77 -1.77 13.40 4.82
N ILE A 78 -1.15 13.40 3.65
CA ILE A 78 -1.40 12.38 2.63
C ILE A 78 -0.52 11.18 2.93
N ILE A 79 -1.15 10.06 3.32
CA ILE A 79 -0.45 8.85 3.75
C ILE A 79 -0.41 7.86 2.59
N LEU A 80 0.80 7.48 2.17
CA LEU A 80 1.05 6.41 1.22
C LEU A 80 1.55 5.17 1.96
N LEU A 81 0.72 4.13 2.06
CA LEU A 81 1.09 2.83 2.63
C LEU A 81 1.52 1.87 1.53
N GLU A 82 2.79 1.47 1.55
CA GLU A 82 3.36 0.58 0.56
C GLU A 82 4.20 -0.56 1.19
N CYS A 83 3.90 -1.84 0.94
CA CYS A 83 2.69 -2.38 0.32
C CYS A 83 2.01 -3.44 1.19
N VAL A 84 0.70 -3.58 1.00
CA VAL A 84 -0.14 -4.52 1.75
C VAL A 84 0.34 -5.96 1.62
N THR A 85 0.86 -6.37 0.46
CA THR A 85 1.41 -7.72 0.28
C THR A 85 2.58 -8.01 1.19
N THR A 86 3.51 -7.06 1.35
CA THR A 86 4.66 -7.21 2.25
C THR A 86 4.20 -7.21 3.70
N TRP A 87 3.30 -6.30 4.07
CA TRP A 87 2.76 -6.24 5.42
C TRP A 87 2.04 -7.53 5.82
N VAL A 88 1.15 -8.06 4.97
CA VAL A 88 0.45 -9.33 5.26
C VAL A 88 1.44 -10.49 5.40
N SER A 89 2.46 -10.55 4.54
CA SER A 89 3.53 -11.56 4.66
C SER A 89 4.25 -11.47 6.01
N ASN A 90 4.63 -10.26 6.43
CA ASN A 90 5.28 -10.01 7.73
C ASN A 90 4.40 -10.46 8.90
N ILE A 91 3.10 -10.16 8.86
CA ILE A 91 2.15 -10.54 9.90
C ILE A 91 1.98 -12.06 9.97
N LEU A 92 1.80 -12.73 8.83
CA LEU A 92 1.65 -14.19 8.81
C LEU A 92 2.90 -14.90 9.34
N TYR A 93 4.09 -14.38 9.00
CA TYR A 93 5.35 -14.94 9.48
C TYR A 93 5.55 -14.72 10.99
N LYS A 94 5.33 -13.49 11.48
CA LYS A 94 5.62 -13.14 12.88
C LYS A 94 4.50 -13.53 13.85
N TYR A 95 3.25 -13.53 13.40
CA TYR A 95 2.06 -13.73 14.22
C TYR A 95 1.09 -14.76 13.59
N PRO A 96 1.54 -16.01 13.36
CA PRO A 96 0.78 -17.01 12.61
C PRO A 96 -0.55 -17.42 13.25
N THR A 97 -0.72 -17.20 14.56
CA THR A 97 -1.95 -17.55 15.30
C THR A 97 -2.91 -16.37 15.49
N THR A 98 -2.44 -15.13 15.38
CA THR A 98 -3.22 -13.91 15.68
C THR A 98 -3.29 -12.93 14.51
N TRP A 99 -2.85 -13.33 13.31
CA TRP A 99 -2.86 -12.47 12.12
C TRP A 99 -4.24 -11.86 11.81
N HIS A 100 -5.34 -12.56 12.11
CA HIS A 100 -6.70 -12.05 11.90
C HIS A 100 -6.94 -10.73 12.65
N ASP A 101 -6.40 -10.60 13.87
CA ASP A 101 -6.55 -9.38 14.68
C ASP A 101 -5.85 -8.19 14.03
N TYR A 102 -4.71 -8.43 13.36
CA TYR A 102 -4.00 -7.40 12.61
C TYR A 102 -4.79 -6.97 11.38
N ILE A 103 -5.38 -7.91 10.64
CA ILE A 103 -6.24 -7.59 9.49
C ILE A 103 -7.42 -6.71 9.93
N GLU A 104 -8.07 -7.05 11.04
CA GLU A 104 -9.19 -6.26 11.57
C GLU A 104 -8.73 -4.88 12.09
N GLN A 105 -7.54 -4.78 12.70
CA GLN A 105 -6.94 -3.48 13.05
C GLN A 105 -6.63 -2.62 11.82
N PHE A 106 -6.14 -3.22 10.73
CA PHE A 106 -5.90 -2.52 9.48
C PHE A 106 -7.20 -2.01 8.87
N LYS A 107 -8.26 -2.83 8.84
CA LYS A 107 -9.59 -2.40 8.37
C LYS A 107 -10.12 -1.23 9.20
N LYS A 108 -10.02 -1.30 10.54
CA LYS A 108 -10.42 -0.21 11.43
C LYS A 108 -9.64 1.08 11.16
N LEU A 109 -8.33 0.99 10.97
CA LEU A 109 -7.51 2.15 10.57
C LEU A 109 -8.06 2.75 9.28
N CYS A 110 -8.25 1.95 8.24
CA CYS A 110 -8.72 2.43 6.94
C CYS A 110 -10.10 3.11 7.01
N LEU A 111 -11.02 2.60 7.84
CA LEU A 111 -12.37 3.15 7.99
C LEU A 111 -12.43 4.40 8.86
N HIS A 112 -11.55 4.53 9.84
CA HIS A 112 -11.58 5.64 10.80
C HIS A 112 -10.59 6.76 10.47
N LYS A 113 -9.62 6.52 9.59
CA LYS A 113 -8.68 7.56 9.17
C LYS A 113 -9.42 8.65 8.40
N LYS A 114 -9.32 9.89 8.89
CA LYS A 114 -9.96 11.06 8.26
C LYS A 114 -9.11 11.62 7.13
N GLU A 115 -7.80 11.42 7.24
CA GLU A 115 -6.81 11.84 6.27
C GLU A 115 -6.84 10.97 5.02
N THR A 116 -6.25 11.49 3.94
CA THR A 116 -6.16 10.72 2.69
C THR A 116 -5.18 9.57 2.86
N LEU A 117 -5.72 8.35 2.84
CA LEU A 117 -4.94 7.11 2.83
C LEU A 117 -4.90 6.51 1.41
N ILE A 118 -3.70 6.44 0.83
CA ILE A 118 -3.39 5.75 -0.42
C ILE A 118 -2.72 4.42 -0.08
N ILE A 119 -3.27 3.33 -0.60
CA ILE A 119 -2.85 1.97 -0.25
C ILE A 119 -2.39 1.25 -1.50
N VAL A 120 -1.15 0.77 -1.49
CA VAL A 120 -0.55 0.04 -2.60
C VAL A 120 -0.46 -1.44 -2.29
N SER A 121 -0.77 -2.29 -3.26
CA SER A 121 -0.61 -3.75 -3.14
C SER A 121 -0.16 -4.40 -4.45
N ASN A 122 0.59 -5.49 -4.35
CA ASN A 122 0.85 -6.34 -5.51
C ASN A 122 -0.36 -7.20 -5.83
N GLU A 123 -0.73 -7.29 -7.10
CA GLU A 123 -1.74 -8.22 -7.60
C GLU A 123 -1.08 -9.58 -7.87
N LEU A 124 -1.56 -10.64 -7.22
CA LEU A 124 -1.02 -12.01 -7.26
C LEU A 124 -2.10 -13.05 -7.66
N LEU A 125 -3.33 -12.61 -7.93
CA LEU A 125 -4.49 -13.50 -8.09
C LEU A 125 -4.53 -14.19 -9.46
N HIS A 126 -3.66 -13.82 -10.40
CA HIS A 126 -3.48 -14.51 -11.68
C HIS A 126 -2.41 -15.61 -11.67
N GLU A 127 -1.77 -15.85 -10.52
CA GLU A 127 -0.73 -16.88 -10.40
C GLU A 127 -1.33 -18.30 -10.35
N VAL A 128 -0.52 -19.30 -10.70
CA VAL A 128 -0.92 -20.71 -10.61
C VAL A 128 -1.13 -21.09 -9.13
N PRO A 129 -2.11 -21.95 -8.78
CA PRO A 129 -2.24 -22.49 -7.43
C PRO A 129 -0.91 -23.03 -6.89
N SER A 130 -0.56 -22.64 -5.66
CA SER A 130 0.59 -23.16 -4.95
C SER A 130 0.26 -24.50 -4.32
N LYS A 131 1.26 -25.38 -4.26
CA LYS A 131 1.18 -26.65 -3.52
C LYS A 131 1.38 -26.47 -2.00
N TYR A 132 1.83 -25.29 -1.56
CA TYR A 132 2.10 -24.99 -0.16
C TYR A 132 0.89 -24.30 0.47
N ALA A 133 0.40 -24.85 1.58
CA ALA A 133 -0.81 -24.38 2.25
C ALA A 133 -0.68 -22.93 2.75
N GLU A 134 0.51 -22.54 3.22
CA GLU A 134 0.80 -21.21 3.71
C GLU A 134 0.72 -20.16 2.59
N THR A 135 1.19 -20.51 1.39
CA THR A 135 1.08 -19.63 0.21
C THR A 135 -0.38 -19.46 -0.20
N GLU A 136 -1.17 -20.53 -0.20
CA GLU A 136 -2.59 -20.44 -0.55
C GLU A 136 -3.39 -19.65 0.51
N GLN A 137 -3.07 -19.81 1.80
CA GLN A 137 -3.63 -19.00 2.86
C GLN A 137 -3.33 -17.50 2.63
N TYR A 138 -2.08 -17.16 2.37
CA TYR A 138 -1.66 -15.78 2.05
C TYR A 138 -2.44 -15.20 0.86
N ARG A 139 -2.58 -15.97 -0.23
CA ARG A 139 -3.33 -15.55 -1.41
C ARG A 139 -4.81 -15.34 -1.12
N GLN A 140 -5.44 -16.23 -0.37
CA GLN A 140 -6.85 -16.09 0.01
C GLN A 140 -7.09 -14.86 0.88
N ILE A 141 -6.18 -14.56 1.82
CA ILE A 141 -6.23 -13.36 2.66
C ILE A 141 -6.14 -12.11 1.78
N LEU A 142 -5.15 -12.05 0.89
CA LEU A 142 -4.98 -10.92 -0.01
C LEU A 142 -6.17 -10.74 -0.94
N GLY A 143 -6.69 -11.82 -1.54
CA GLY A 143 -7.85 -11.74 -2.42
C GLY A 143 -9.09 -11.21 -1.72
N LYS A 144 -9.36 -11.64 -0.48
CA LYS A 144 -10.46 -11.09 0.35
C LYS A 144 -10.19 -9.64 0.74
N LEU A 145 -8.95 -9.32 1.11
CA LEU A 145 -8.58 -7.98 1.54
C LEU A 145 -8.62 -6.97 0.38
N HIS A 146 -8.21 -7.35 -0.82
CA HIS A 146 -8.29 -6.51 -2.02
C HIS A 146 -9.74 -6.23 -2.41
N GLN A 147 -10.61 -7.25 -2.41
CA GLN A 147 -12.05 -7.04 -2.65
C GLN A 147 -12.64 -6.06 -1.64
N TRP A 148 -12.31 -6.23 -0.36
CA TRP A 148 -12.72 -5.31 0.70
C TRP A 148 -12.16 -3.89 0.48
N LEU A 149 -10.87 -3.75 0.15
CA LEU A 149 -10.24 -2.45 -0.12
C LEU A 149 -10.89 -1.73 -1.31
N VAL A 150 -11.20 -2.45 -2.39
CA VAL A 150 -11.95 -1.89 -3.53
C VAL A 150 -13.35 -1.46 -3.10
N GLN A 151 -14.03 -2.26 -2.29
CA GLN A 151 -15.38 -1.95 -1.82
C GLN A 151 -15.41 -0.71 -0.93
N GLU A 152 -14.43 -0.52 -0.06
CA GLU A 152 -14.40 0.59 0.91
C GLU A 152 -13.63 1.82 0.41
N SER A 153 -12.86 1.73 -0.67
CA SER A 153 -12.13 2.89 -1.20
C SER A 153 -13.04 3.84 -1.98
N ASP A 154 -12.73 5.13 -1.97
CA ASP A 154 -13.42 6.12 -2.81
C ASP A 154 -13.02 5.92 -4.28
N ALA A 155 -11.77 5.53 -4.53
CA ALA A 155 -11.24 5.22 -5.84
C ALA A 155 -10.37 3.96 -5.81
N ALA A 156 -10.38 3.19 -6.91
CA ALA A 156 -9.56 1.99 -7.08
C ALA A 156 -8.93 1.96 -8.46
N TYR A 157 -7.63 1.67 -8.50
CA TYR A 157 -6.80 1.66 -9.71
C TYR A 157 -6.04 0.34 -9.84
N ALA A 158 -5.87 -0.11 -11.07
CA ALA A 158 -4.95 -1.19 -11.42
C ALA A 158 -3.89 -0.67 -12.39
N CYS A 159 -2.63 -1.02 -12.15
CA CYS A 159 -1.52 -0.64 -12.99
C CYS A 159 -0.92 -1.85 -13.72
N THR A 160 -0.83 -1.76 -15.05
CA THR A 160 -0.29 -2.79 -15.94
C THR A 160 0.65 -2.14 -16.96
N PHE A 161 1.93 -2.53 -16.95
CA PHE A 161 2.93 -2.02 -17.91
C PHE A 161 3.01 -0.48 -18.00
N GLY A 162 2.89 0.22 -16.87
CA GLY A 162 2.87 1.68 -16.78
C GLY A 162 1.51 2.31 -17.06
N HIS A 163 0.52 1.55 -17.55
CA HIS A 163 -0.82 2.04 -17.82
C HIS A 163 -1.73 1.89 -16.61
N ILE A 164 -2.51 2.94 -16.34
CA ILE A 164 -3.46 2.99 -15.22
C ILE A 164 -4.88 2.77 -15.72
N HIS A 165 -5.51 1.70 -15.25
CA HIS A 165 -6.94 1.48 -15.36
C HIS A 165 -7.63 1.87 -14.06
N GLN A 166 -8.70 2.64 -14.16
CA GLN A 166 -9.52 3.02 -13.00
C GLN A 166 -10.76 2.13 -12.95
N TRP A 167 -10.90 1.36 -11.88
CA TRP A 167 -12.03 0.44 -11.67
C TRP A 167 -13.17 1.09 -10.88
N LYS A 168 -12.86 2.06 -10.00
CA LYS A 168 -13.84 2.71 -9.12
C LYS A 168 -13.54 4.19 -8.90
N GLY A 169 -14.59 4.95 -8.63
CA GLY A 169 -14.53 6.33 -8.14
C GLY A 169 -14.53 7.38 -9.24
N ALA A 170 -14.70 8.64 -8.86
CA ALA A 170 -14.39 9.77 -9.74
C ALA A 170 -12.87 9.80 -10.00
N PRO A 171 -12.40 10.37 -11.11
CA PRO A 171 -10.97 10.53 -11.34
C PRO A 171 -10.39 11.43 -10.24
N THR A 172 -9.61 10.86 -9.32
CA THR A 172 -8.92 11.62 -8.26
C THR A 172 -7.45 11.88 -8.60
N CYS A 173 -6.85 11.04 -9.46
CA CYS A 173 -5.45 11.13 -9.87
C CYS A 173 -5.24 11.39 -11.38
N LYS A 174 -6.30 11.40 -12.21
CA LYS A 174 -6.17 11.49 -13.69
C LYS A 174 -5.97 12.91 -14.23
N ASP A 175 -6.12 13.94 -13.41
CA ASP A 175 -5.91 15.34 -13.83
C ASP A 175 -4.42 15.74 -13.86
N PHE A 176 -3.50 14.79 -13.65
CA PHE A 176 -2.08 15.07 -13.37
C PHE A 176 -1.09 14.27 -14.23
N CYS A 177 -1.54 13.63 -15.31
CA CYS A 177 -0.69 13.05 -16.36
C CYS A 177 -0.72 13.91 -17.63
#